data_AF-A0A0P7Y7A6-F1
#
_entry.id   AF-A0A0P7Y7A6-F1
#
_cell.length_a   1.000
_cell.length_b   1.000
_cell.length_c   1.000
_cell.angle_alpha   90.00
_cell.angle_beta   90.00
_cell.angle_gamma   90.00
#
_symmetry.space_group_name_H-M   'P 1'
#
loop_
_entity.id
_entity.type
_entity.pdbx_description
1 polymer ?
#
loop_
_entity_poly.entity_id
_entity_poly.type
_entity_poly.pdbx_seq_one_letter_code
_entity_poly.pdbx_strand_id
1 'polypeptide(L)'
;MAAFAAIDWTNSSEREQLAAVRRAWPEELNQILCEYDWSLYPETVLGWASAQRGITLCAAITSFFNSDPMRFNYLPRSDVPAQYHGICRLLDAMAQRVNAGFYLPNVTHVPCTQQKTLRNWMYYQQEDVIDNRRGRWVFEEELIEPLLNPAPEVKPRAAERSDSEKARFPDLGALVKPLMNF
;
A
#
# COMPACT_ATOMS: atom_id res chain seq x y z
N MET A 1 6.92 -15.13 10.50
CA MET A 1 6.40 -15.82 9.30
C MET A 1 5.13 -15.09 8.92
N ALA A 2 5.07 -14.50 7.72
CA ALA A 2 3.93 -13.70 7.28
C ALA A 2 2.68 -14.59 7.15
N ALA A 3 1.58 -14.18 7.78
CA ALA A 3 0.28 -14.83 7.73
C ALA A 3 -0.26 -14.99 6.29
N PHE A 4 0.21 -14.17 5.34
CA PHE A 4 -0.10 -14.30 3.92
C PHE A 4 0.25 -15.68 3.35
N ALA A 5 1.35 -16.29 3.80
CA ALA A 5 1.79 -17.62 3.34
C ALA A 5 1.11 -18.78 4.08
N ALA A 6 0.29 -18.51 5.09
CA ALA A 6 -0.29 -19.53 5.97
C ALA A 6 -1.65 -20.08 5.50
N ILE A 7 -2.24 -19.48 4.46
CA ILE A 7 -3.50 -19.93 3.85
C ILE A 7 -3.28 -20.30 2.38
N ASP A 8 -3.92 -21.40 1.96
CA ASP A 8 -4.05 -21.73 0.55
C ASP A 8 -5.16 -20.86 -0.07
N TRP A 9 -4.77 -19.73 -0.66
CA TRP A 9 -5.70 -18.77 -1.25
C TRP A 9 -6.54 -19.37 -2.39
N THR A 10 -6.04 -20.36 -3.11
CA THR A 10 -6.75 -20.92 -4.26
C THR A 10 -7.83 -21.90 -3.82
N ASN A 11 -7.56 -22.72 -2.80
CA ASN A 11 -8.49 -23.76 -2.36
C ASN A 11 -9.36 -23.36 -1.16
N SER A 12 -9.08 -22.25 -0.50
CA SER A 12 -9.88 -21.76 0.63
C SER A 12 -11.16 -21.05 0.18
N SER A 13 -12.20 -21.17 1.00
CA SER A 13 -13.47 -20.46 0.80
C SER A 13 -13.32 -18.95 1.00
N GLU A 14 -14.22 -18.17 0.39
CA GLU A 14 -14.30 -16.71 0.59
C GLU A 14 -14.26 -16.31 2.07
N ARG A 15 -14.99 -17.04 2.91
CA ARG A 15 -15.07 -16.77 4.36
C ARG A 15 -13.75 -17.00 5.07
N GLU A 16 -13.01 -18.04 4.68
CA GLU A 16 -11.69 -18.35 5.24
C GLU A 16 -10.66 -17.31 4.81
N GLN A 17 -10.67 -16.93 3.54
CA GLN A 17 -9.82 -15.86 3.02
C GLN A 17 -10.08 -14.55 3.75
N LEU A 18 -11.35 -14.13 3.88
CA LEU A 18 -11.70 -12.92 4.63
C LEU A 18 -11.28 -13.01 6.11
N ALA A 19 -11.44 -14.18 6.74
CA ALA A 19 -11.02 -14.37 8.13
C ALA A 19 -9.50 -14.31 8.30
N ALA A 20 -8.72 -14.74 7.31
CA ALA A 20 -7.27 -14.59 7.29
C ALA A 20 -6.87 -13.12 7.15
N VAL A 21 -7.45 -12.41 6.16
CA VAL A 21 -7.19 -10.99 5.92
C VAL A 21 -7.52 -10.15 7.16
N ARG A 22 -8.62 -10.45 7.85
CA ARG A 22 -9.03 -9.73 9.07
C ARG A 22 -8.06 -9.84 10.25
N ARG A 23 -7.19 -10.85 10.24
CA ARG A 23 -6.16 -11.07 11.27
C ARG A 23 -4.78 -10.59 10.83
N ALA A 24 -4.65 -10.18 9.57
CA ALA A 24 -3.40 -9.76 9.00
C ALA A 24 -2.99 -8.37 9.49
N TRP A 25 -1.68 -8.18 9.60
CA TRP A 25 -1.06 -6.91 9.98
C TRP A 25 -1.01 -5.97 8.78
N PRO A 26 -0.88 -4.64 8.96
CA PRO A 26 -0.85 -3.69 7.85
C PRO A 26 0.17 -4.04 6.76
N GLU A 27 1.36 -4.51 7.13
CA GLU A 27 2.40 -4.93 6.17
C GLU A 27 1.93 -6.12 5.32
N GLU A 28 1.23 -7.07 5.93
CA GLU A 28 0.66 -8.24 5.24
C GLU A 28 -0.52 -7.83 4.35
N LEU A 29 -1.33 -6.86 4.77
CA LEU A 29 -2.41 -6.31 3.94
C LEU A 29 -1.86 -5.58 2.71
N ASN A 30 -0.73 -4.88 2.84
CA ASN A 30 -0.04 -4.29 1.70
C ASN A 30 0.43 -5.38 0.71
N GLN A 31 0.99 -6.48 1.21
CA GLN A 31 1.36 -7.62 0.38
C GLN A 31 0.14 -8.25 -0.31
N ILE A 32 -0.96 -8.46 0.43
CA ILE A 32 -2.23 -8.97 -0.12
C ILE A 32 -2.70 -8.08 -1.28
N LEU A 33 -2.72 -6.75 -1.11
CA LEU A 33 -3.14 -5.85 -2.18
C LEU A 33 -2.28 -5.98 -3.44
N CYS A 34 -0.98 -6.21 -3.29
CA CYS A 34 -0.06 -6.36 -4.42
C CYS A 34 -0.16 -7.71 -5.14
N GLU A 35 -0.45 -8.80 -4.42
CA GLU A 35 -0.24 -10.18 -4.92
C GLU A 35 -1.53 -10.99 -5.07
N TYR A 36 -2.65 -10.55 -4.51
CA TYR A 36 -3.90 -11.31 -4.54
C TYR A 36 -4.43 -11.52 -5.96
N ASP A 37 -4.90 -12.73 -6.23
CA ASP A 37 -5.49 -13.11 -7.50
C ASP A 37 -6.92 -12.56 -7.63
N TRP A 38 -7.09 -11.64 -8.58
CA TRP A 38 -8.38 -11.01 -8.89
C TRP A 38 -9.43 -11.97 -9.48
N SER A 39 -9.06 -13.21 -9.82
CA SER A 39 -10.01 -14.24 -10.26
C SER A 39 -10.74 -14.95 -9.11
N LEU A 40 -10.36 -14.69 -7.86
CA LEU A 40 -10.96 -15.28 -6.65
C LEU A 40 -12.12 -14.43 -6.10
N TYR A 41 -11.98 -13.86 -4.90
CA TYR A 41 -13.02 -13.07 -4.21
C TYR A 41 -12.55 -11.62 -3.95
N PRO A 42 -12.12 -10.86 -4.99
CA PRO A 42 -11.47 -9.57 -4.81
C PRO A 42 -12.37 -8.54 -4.12
N GLU A 43 -13.68 -8.51 -4.40
CA GLU A 43 -14.60 -7.55 -3.76
C GLU A 43 -14.60 -7.69 -2.24
N THR A 44 -14.54 -8.93 -1.74
CA THR A 44 -14.59 -9.22 -0.31
C THR A 44 -13.22 -9.04 0.33
N VAL A 45 -12.18 -9.62 -0.28
CA VAL A 45 -10.82 -9.62 0.27
C VAL A 45 -10.16 -8.25 0.12
N LEU A 46 -10.05 -7.75 -1.11
CA LEU A 46 -9.38 -6.47 -1.40
C LEU A 46 -10.23 -5.28 -0.98
N GLY A 47 -11.56 -5.41 -1.03
CA GLY A 47 -12.47 -4.39 -0.49
C GLY A 47 -12.29 -4.16 1.00
N TRP A 48 -12.10 -5.23 1.79
CA TRP A 48 -11.79 -5.10 3.20
C TRP A 48 -10.36 -4.60 3.43
N ALA A 49 -9.36 -5.18 2.75
CA ALA A 49 -7.95 -4.84 2.94
C ALA A 49 -7.65 -3.38 2.61
N SER A 50 -8.12 -2.89 1.45
CA SER A 50 -7.91 -1.50 1.00
C SER A 50 -8.59 -0.45 1.88
N ALA A 51 -9.54 -0.85 2.74
CA ALA A 51 -10.22 0.06 3.65
C ALA A 51 -9.54 0.21 5.01
N GLN A 52 -8.46 -0.54 5.28
CA GLN A 52 -7.78 -0.49 6.57
C GLN A 52 -6.77 0.66 6.65
N ARG A 53 -6.44 1.07 7.88
CA ARG A 53 -5.34 2.03 8.13
C ARG A 53 -3.99 1.34 7.93
N GLY A 54 -2.97 2.10 7.55
CA GLY A 54 -1.62 1.57 7.34
C GLY A 54 -1.37 1.02 5.93
N ILE A 55 -2.36 1.10 5.04
CA ILE A 55 -2.20 0.76 3.63
C ILE A 55 -1.41 1.86 2.93
N THR A 56 -0.41 1.45 2.17
CA THR A 56 0.45 2.32 1.37
C THR A 56 -0.21 2.67 0.06
N LEU A 57 0.11 3.86 -0.45
CA LEU A 57 -0.34 4.30 -1.76
C LEU A 57 0.17 3.37 -2.86
N CYS A 58 1.40 2.88 -2.72
CA CYS A 58 2.01 1.90 -3.62
C CYS A 58 1.18 0.62 -3.77
N ALA A 59 0.77 0.02 -2.64
CA ALA A 59 -0.02 -1.21 -2.66
C ALA A 59 -1.42 -0.98 -3.25
N ALA A 60 -2.07 0.13 -2.89
CA ALA A 60 -3.38 0.48 -3.45
C ALA A 60 -3.34 0.67 -4.97
N ILE A 61 -2.34 1.41 -5.48
CA ILE A 61 -2.16 1.64 -6.92
C ILE A 61 -1.78 0.34 -7.65
N THR A 62 -0.96 -0.50 -7.02
CA THR A 62 -0.59 -1.80 -7.59
C THR A 62 -1.81 -2.68 -7.75
N SER A 63 -2.60 -2.80 -6.68
CA SER A 63 -3.86 -3.55 -6.69
C SER A 63 -4.83 -3.00 -7.74
N PHE A 64 -4.98 -1.67 -7.82
CA PHE A 64 -5.84 -1.02 -8.81
C PHE A 64 -5.45 -1.39 -10.25
N PHE A 65 -4.16 -1.41 -10.59
CA PHE A 65 -3.73 -1.79 -11.94
C PHE A 65 -3.77 -3.30 -12.20
N ASN A 66 -3.61 -4.13 -11.18
CA ASN A 66 -3.74 -5.59 -11.32
C ASN A 66 -5.15 -6.02 -11.72
N SER A 67 -6.17 -5.18 -11.51
CA SER A 67 -7.54 -5.44 -11.95
C SER A 67 -7.77 -5.21 -13.45
N ASP A 68 -6.77 -4.70 -14.18
CA ASP A 68 -6.91 -4.18 -15.55
C ASP A 68 -8.04 -3.12 -15.69
N PRO A 69 -7.90 -1.95 -15.04
CA PRO A 69 -8.96 -0.94 -14.97
C PRO A 69 -9.26 -0.33 -16.35
N MET A 70 -8.32 -0.36 -17.30
CA MET A 70 -8.52 0.21 -18.62
C MET A 70 -9.70 -0.43 -19.36
N ARG A 71 -9.97 -1.72 -19.11
CA ARG A 71 -11.09 -2.45 -19.70
C ARG A 71 -12.46 -1.79 -19.50
N PHE A 72 -12.63 -1.04 -18.41
CA PHE A 72 -13.92 -0.42 -18.04
C PHE A 72 -13.86 1.10 -17.97
N ASN A 73 -12.68 1.72 -18.14
CA ASN A 73 -12.49 3.15 -17.86
C ASN A 73 -13.37 4.07 -18.71
N TYR A 74 -13.68 3.66 -19.94
CA TYR A 74 -14.49 4.44 -20.88
C TYR A 74 -15.87 3.84 -21.15
N LEU A 75 -16.23 2.76 -20.45
CA LEU A 75 -17.56 2.15 -20.60
C LEU A 75 -18.59 2.87 -19.72
N PRO A 76 -19.75 3.25 -20.26
CA PRO A 76 -20.88 3.69 -19.44
C PRO A 76 -21.25 2.63 -18.41
N ARG A 77 -21.70 3.05 -17.22
CA ARG A 77 -22.03 2.12 -16.13
C ARG A 77 -23.12 1.10 -16.51
N SER A 78 -24.05 1.49 -17.37
CA SER A 78 -25.09 0.60 -17.93
C SER A 78 -24.53 -0.53 -18.78
N ASP A 79 -23.36 -0.33 -19.38
CA ASP A 79 -22.79 -1.20 -20.39
C ASP A 79 -21.77 -2.17 -19.79
N VAL A 80 -21.41 -1.98 -18.53
CA VAL A 80 -20.58 -2.92 -17.77
C VAL A 80 -21.40 -4.20 -17.52
N PRO A 81 -20.91 -5.39 -17.89
CA PRO A 81 -21.59 -6.64 -17.59
C PRO A 81 -21.80 -6.82 -16.08
N ALA A 82 -22.95 -7.37 -15.68
CA ALA A 82 -23.35 -7.49 -14.27
C ALA A 82 -22.28 -8.16 -13.38
N GLN A 83 -21.58 -9.17 -13.92
CA GLN A 83 -20.50 -9.87 -13.22
C GLN A 83 -19.30 -8.99 -12.85
N TYR A 84 -19.10 -7.84 -13.50
CA TYR A 84 -18.02 -6.89 -13.21
C TYR A 84 -18.48 -5.68 -12.39
N HIS A 85 -19.76 -5.61 -11.99
CA HIS A 85 -20.26 -4.50 -11.17
C HIS A 85 -19.60 -4.47 -9.78
N GLY A 86 -19.25 -5.63 -9.22
CA GLY A 86 -18.50 -5.73 -7.96
C GLY A 86 -17.11 -5.11 -8.09
N ILE A 87 -16.30 -5.64 -9.01
CA ILE A 87 -14.99 -5.11 -9.40
C ILE A 87 -15.01 -3.59 -9.62
N CYS A 88 -15.92 -3.08 -10.46
CA CYS A 88 -15.98 -1.65 -10.74
C CYS A 88 -16.28 -0.81 -9.47
N ARG A 89 -17.13 -1.31 -8.56
CA ARG A 89 -17.40 -0.62 -7.28
C ARG A 89 -16.17 -0.61 -6.37
N LEU A 90 -15.40 -1.70 -6.36
CA LEU A 90 -14.14 -1.76 -5.63
C LEU A 90 -13.14 -0.72 -6.18
N LEU A 91 -13.00 -0.63 -7.50
CA LEU A 91 -12.14 0.37 -8.15
C LEU A 91 -12.61 1.79 -7.89
N ASP A 92 -13.93 2.06 -7.91
CA ASP A 92 -14.48 3.36 -7.53
C ASP A 92 -14.05 3.74 -6.10
N ALA A 93 -14.20 2.82 -5.15
CA ALA A 93 -13.84 3.05 -3.76
C ALA A 93 -12.32 3.25 -3.57
N MET A 94 -11.51 2.48 -4.29
CA MET A 94 -10.05 2.63 -4.25
C MET A 94 -9.62 3.99 -4.81
N ALA A 95 -10.15 4.38 -5.98
CA ALA A 95 -9.84 5.67 -6.60
C ALA A 95 -10.27 6.84 -5.72
N GLN A 96 -11.46 6.76 -5.12
CA GLN A 96 -11.92 7.77 -4.16
C GLN A 96 -10.98 7.88 -2.95
N ARG A 97 -10.50 6.76 -2.40
CA ARG A 97 -9.56 6.76 -1.27
C ARG A 97 -8.19 7.32 -1.66
N VAL A 98 -7.70 7.04 -2.87
CA VAL A 98 -6.48 7.66 -3.40
C VAL A 98 -6.67 9.18 -3.41
N ASN A 99 -7.74 9.67 -4.02
CA ASN A 99 -8.00 11.11 -4.14
C ASN A 99 -8.39 11.79 -2.82
N ALA A 100 -8.73 11.02 -1.78
CA ALA A 100 -8.94 11.54 -0.44
C ALA A 100 -7.65 11.58 0.40
N GLY A 101 -6.50 11.16 -0.15
CA GLY A 101 -5.24 11.06 0.59
C GLY A 101 -5.28 10.01 1.70
N PHE A 102 -6.12 8.98 1.58
CA PHE A 102 -6.31 7.96 2.63
C PHE A 102 -5.07 7.07 2.82
N TYR A 103 -4.33 6.81 1.75
CA TYR A 103 -3.19 5.90 1.75
C TYR A 103 -1.88 6.60 2.13
N LEU A 104 -0.97 5.85 2.76
CA LEU A 104 0.31 6.39 3.21
C LEU A 104 1.27 6.62 2.01
N PRO A 105 1.82 7.84 1.82
CA PRO A 105 2.49 8.23 0.58
C PRO A 105 3.87 7.60 0.29
N ASN A 106 4.54 6.96 1.26
CA ASN A 106 5.71 6.07 1.06
C ASN A 106 6.27 5.72 2.45
N VAL A 107 5.98 4.52 2.97
CA VAL A 107 6.44 4.11 4.32
C VAL A 107 7.19 2.77 4.28
N THR A 108 7.32 2.15 3.11
CA THR A 108 7.83 0.79 2.97
C THR A 108 8.89 0.70 1.89
N HIS A 109 9.93 -0.12 2.14
CA HIS A 109 11.01 -0.46 1.20
C HIS A 109 10.56 -1.25 -0.05
N VAL A 110 9.25 -1.31 -0.34
CA VAL A 110 8.71 -2.06 -1.47
C VAL A 110 8.57 -1.11 -2.65
N PRO A 111 9.40 -1.27 -3.70
CA PRO A 111 9.32 -0.41 -4.88
C PRO A 111 7.99 -0.59 -5.60
N CYS A 112 7.38 0.52 -6.02
CA CYS A 112 6.18 0.48 -6.84
C CYS A 112 6.50 -0.05 -8.23
N THR A 113 6.12 -1.30 -8.52
CA THR A 113 6.35 -1.95 -9.82
C THR A 113 5.51 -1.32 -10.93
N GLN A 114 4.43 -0.61 -10.58
CA GLN A 114 3.49 -0.01 -11.52
C GLN A 114 3.83 1.45 -11.91
N GLN A 115 5.01 1.98 -11.57
CA GLN A 115 5.36 3.39 -11.89
C GLN A 115 5.20 3.74 -13.37
N LYS A 116 5.65 2.86 -14.28
CA LYS A 116 5.50 3.07 -15.72
C LYS A 116 4.03 3.10 -16.13
N THR A 117 3.23 2.16 -15.61
CA THR A 117 1.79 2.08 -15.87
C THR A 117 1.07 3.32 -15.35
N LEU A 118 1.41 3.79 -14.15
CA LEU A 118 0.88 5.01 -13.56
C LEU A 118 1.22 6.25 -14.39
N ARG A 119 2.47 6.38 -14.86
CA ARG A 119 2.87 7.49 -15.75
C ARG A 119 2.06 7.51 -17.04
N ASN A 120 1.88 6.35 -17.67
CA ASN A 120 1.05 6.24 -18.88
C ASN A 120 -0.41 6.58 -18.58
N TRP A 121 -0.92 6.13 -17.44
CA TRP A 121 -2.29 6.44 -17.00
C TRP A 121 -2.50 7.95 -16.84
N MET A 122 -1.56 8.64 -16.19
CA MET A 122 -1.61 10.10 -16.05
C MET A 122 -1.50 10.83 -17.39
N TYR A 123 -0.65 10.33 -18.28
CA TYR A 123 -0.57 10.85 -19.65
C TYR A 123 -1.93 10.74 -20.37
N TYR A 124 -2.58 9.56 -20.35
CA TYR A 124 -3.90 9.40 -20.96
C TYR A 124 -4.98 10.25 -20.30
N GLN A 125 -4.92 10.47 -18.98
CA GLN A 125 -5.83 11.40 -18.31
C GLN A 125 -5.64 12.86 -18.82
N GLN A 126 -4.43 13.28 -19.15
CA GLN A 126 -4.16 14.61 -19.72
C GLN A 126 -4.67 14.71 -21.16
N GLU A 127 -4.44 13.68 -21.99
CA GLU A 127 -4.98 13.61 -23.35
C GLU A 127 -6.52 13.61 -23.36
N ASP A 128 -7.16 12.91 -22.41
CA ASP A 128 -8.61 12.94 -22.25
C ASP A 128 -9.13 14.37 -22.03
N VAL A 129 -8.46 15.17 -21.20
CA VAL A 129 -8.84 16.57 -20.97
C VAL A 129 -8.74 17.40 -22.25
N ILE A 130 -7.69 17.19 -23.06
CA ILE A 130 -7.52 17.86 -24.36
C ILE A 130 -8.66 17.49 -25.31
N ASP A 131 -9.04 16.22 -25.34
CA ASP A 131 -10.11 15.66 -26.17
C ASP A 131 -11.53 15.94 -25.62
N ASN A 132 -11.66 16.69 -24.52
CA ASN A 132 -12.91 16.94 -23.79
C ASN A 132 -13.65 15.64 -23.42
N ARG A 133 -12.88 14.62 -23.06
CA ARG A 133 -13.31 13.33 -22.51
C ARG A 133 -12.82 13.21 -21.08
N ARG A 134 -13.34 12.20 -20.38
CA ARG A 134 -12.85 11.85 -19.05
C ARG A 134 -13.10 10.37 -18.82
N GLY A 135 -12.04 9.63 -18.47
CA GLY A 135 -12.18 8.29 -17.92
C GLY A 135 -12.96 8.26 -16.61
N ARG A 136 -13.48 7.09 -16.25
CA ARG A 136 -14.21 6.86 -15.01
C ARG A 136 -13.36 7.11 -13.77
N TRP A 137 -12.10 6.67 -13.80
CA TRP A 137 -11.17 6.82 -12.68
C TRP A 137 -10.04 7.78 -13.06
N VAL A 138 -9.94 8.86 -12.30
CA VAL A 138 -8.97 9.94 -12.50
C VAL A 138 -8.23 10.12 -11.19
N PHE A 139 -6.91 10.05 -11.21
CA PHE A 139 -6.09 10.37 -10.04
C PHE A 139 -5.68 11.84 -10.04
N GLU A 140 -5.69 12.46 -8.86
CA GLU A 140 -5.13 13.79 -8.65
C GLU A 140 -3.60 13.70 -8.59
N GLU A 141 -2.92 14.47 -9.45
CA GLU A 141 -1.48 14.38 -9.63
C GLU A 141 -0.71 14.62 -8.32
N GLU A 142 -1.14 15.59 -7.51
CA GLU A 142 -0.52 15.91 -6.22
C GLU A 142 -0.52 14.72 -5.25
N LEU A 143 -1.57 13.89 -5.30
CA LEU A 143 -1.72 12.76 -4.37
C LEU A 143 -0.94 11.53 -4.81
N ILE A 144 -0.59 11.42 -6.09
CA ILE A 144 0.22 10.32 -6.63
C ILE A 144 1.68 10.71 -6.89
N GLU A 145 2.01 12.00 -6.75
CA GLU A 145 3.36 12.55 -6.92
C GLU A 145 4.44 11.75 -6.16
N PRO A 146 4.21 11.28 -4.92
CA PRO A 146 5.17 10.46 -4.18
C PRO A 146 5.54 9.13 -4.88
N LEU A 147 4.65 8.58 -5.71
CA LEU A 147 4.93 7.37 -6.51
C LEU A 147 5.57 7.69 -7.85
N LEU A 148 5.24 8.84 -8.45
CA LEU A 148 5.81 9.27 -9.71
C LEU A 148 7.28 9.66 -9.52
N ASN A 149 7.55 10.48 -8.50
CA ASN A 149 8.86 11.05 -8.22
C ASN A 149 9.29 10.64 -6.80
N PRO A 150 9.60 9.35 -6.57
CA PRO A 150 10.03 8.90 -5.25
C PRO A 150 11.30 9.65 -4.86
N ALA A 151 11.32 10.19 -3.64
CA ALA A 151 12.52 10.78 -3.08
C ALA A 151 13.66 9.75 -3.12
N PRO A 152 14.91 10.16 -3.42
CA PRO A 152 16.04 9.24 -3.41
C PRO A 152 16.14 8.58 -2.05
N GLU A 153 16.32 7.26 -2.02
CA GLU A 153 16.58 6.53 -0.79
C GLU A 153 17.75 7.19 -0.07
N VAL A 154 17.48 7.80 1.08
CA VAL A 154 18.55 8.18 2.00
C VAL A 154 19.07 6.86 2.56
N LYS A 155 20.09 6.29 1.90
CA LYS A 155 20.83 5.18 2.48
C LYS A 155 21.23 5.62 3.88
N PRO A 156 20.84 4.90 4.95
CA PRO A 156 21.38 5.21 6.26
C PRO A 156 22.89 5.21 6.09
N ARG A 157 23.51 6.37 6.32
CA ARG A 157 24.97 6.50 6.34
C ARG A 157 25.40 5.36 7.25
N ALA A 158 26.10 4.37 6.69
CA ALA A 158 26.68 3.30 7.49
C ALA A 158 27.35 4.03 8.64
N ALA A 159 26.86 3.77 9.86
CA ALA A 159 27.47 4.35 11.03
C ALA A 159 28.92 3.87 10.97
N GLU A 160 29.80 4.75 10.50
CA GLU A 160 31.21 4.68 10.82
C GLU A 160 31.18 4.62 12.33
N ARG A 161 31.33 3.40 12.87
CA ARG A 161 31.63 3.22 14.28
C ARG A 161 32.89 4.02 14.49
N SER A 162 32.74 5.27 14.92
CA SER A 162 33.85 6.00 15.50
C SER A 162 34.20 5.22 16.76
N ASP A 163 35.32 4.51 16.72
CA ASP A 163 35.98 3.90 17.88
C ASP A 163 36.49 4.98 18.87
N SER A 164 35.65 5.96 19.21
CA SER A 164 35.98 7.06 20.12
C SER A 164 35.10 7.12 21.36
N GLU A 165 34.11 6.23 21.53
CA GLU A 165 33.27 6.19 22.74
C GLU A 165 33.74 5.13 23.76
N LYS A 166 35.06 5.04 23.98
CA LYS A 166 35.67 4.35 25.14
C LYS A 166 36.13 5.30 26.25
N ALA A 167 35.64 6.54 26.29
CA ALA A 167 36.03 7.52 27.29
C ALA A 167 34.82 8.32 27.81
N ARG A 168 33.95 7.66 28.58
CA ARG A 168 32.94 8.19 29.52
C ARG A 168 32.32 6.92 30.12
N PHE A 169 32.57 6.50 31.35
CA PHE A 169 32.19 7.13 32.62
C PHE A 169 33.02 6.49 33.76
N PRO A 170 33.41 7.22 34.81
CA PRO A 170 34.00 6.61 35.99
C PRO A 170 32.97 5.75 36.75
N ASP A 171 33.45 4.60 37.20
CA ASP A 171 32.78 3.56 37.97
C ASP A 171 32.02 4.13 39.20
N LEU A 172 30.68 4.05 39.18
CA LEU A 172 29.80 4.45 40.29
C LEU A 172 29.69 3.37 41.38
N GLY A 173 30.57 2.35 41.38
CA GLY A 173 30.64 1.31 42.41
C GLY A 173 31.40 1.68 43.70
N ALA A 174 31.98 2.89 43.83
CA ALA A 174 32.91 3.22 44.91
C ALA A 174 32.42 4.29 45.92
N LEU A 175 31.13 4.62 45.98
CA LEU A 175 30.62 5.67 46.89
C LEU A 175 29.30 5.29 47.58
N VAL A 176 29.30 4.15 48.28
CA VAL A 176 28.37 3.90 49.39
C VAL A 176 29.18 3.47 50.61
N LYS A 177 29.56 4.43 51.45
CA LYS A 177 29.99 4.17 52.83
C LYS A 177 28.72 4.18 53.71
N PRO A 178 28.48 3.16 54.55
CA PRO A 178 27.32 3.14 55.43
C PRO A 178 27.50 4.11 56.60
N LEU A 179 26.50 4.97 56.82
CA LEU A 179 26.27 5.68 58.07
C LEU A 179 25.63 4.71 59.07
N MET A 180 26.38 4.28 60.08
CA MET A 180 25.82 3.85 61.38
C MET A 180 26.76 4.31 62.50
N ASN A 181 26.23 5.19 63.35
CA ASN A 181 26.72 5.42 64.72
C ASN A 181 26.25 4.25 65.60
N PHE A 182 27.15 3.65 66.37
CA PHE A 182 27.05 3.37 67.81
C PHE A 182 28.44 3.03 68.34
#